data_AF-A0A969T0N2-F1
#
_entry.id   AF-A0A969T0N2-F1
#
_cell.length_a   1.000
_cell.length_b   1.000
_cell.length_c   1.000
_cell.angle_alpha   90.00
_cell.angle_beta   90.00
_cell.angle_gamma   90.00
#
_symmetry.space_group_name_H-M   'P 1'
#
loop_
_entity.id
_entity.type
_entity.pdbx_description
1 polymer ?
#
loop_
_entity_poly.entity_id
_entity_poly.type
_entity_poly.pdbx_seq_one_letter_code
_entity_poly.pdbx_strand_id
1 'polypeptide(L)'
;MQSSEIEYRLKPDDPLCFIRIPKTGSTTLLSVLNSKFSADQLCPILEGEIFDTVREDLAKYRFFGAHHGYDIHIPIGRKPVFFTYLRHPVDRAISFFRHRQSDFSDGEFAQFLRAETAKAND
;
A
#
# COMPACT_ATOMS: atom_id res chain seq x y z
N MET A 1 29.27 -5.69 12.11
CA MET A 1 28.72 -4.32 12.07
C MET A 1 27.78 -4.19 13.25
N GLN A 2 28.14 -3.43 14.28
CA GLN A 2 27.20 -3.11 15.36
C GLN A 2 26.15 -2.18 14.75
N SER A 3 24.91 -2.66 14.60
CA SER A 3 23.79 -1.78 14.35
C SER A 3 23.62 -0.92 15.60
N SER A 4 23.86 0.37 15.48
CA SER A 4 23.28 1.34 16.42
C SER A 4 21.77 1.17 16.34
N GLU A 5 21.08 0.94 17.46
CA GLU A 5 19.62 0.99 17.50
C GLU A 5 19.18 2.38 17.01
N ILE A 6 18.44 2.41 15.90
CA ILE A 6 17.75 3.62 15.46
C ILE A 6 16.43 3.65 16.24
N GLU A 7 16.45 4.26 17.42
CA GLU A 7 15.22 4.59 18.13
C GLU A 7 14.67 5.90 17.57
N TYR A 8 13.46 5.86 17.02
CA TYR A 8 12.73 7.06 16.61
C TYR A 8 11.36 7.08 17.28
N ARG A 9 11.07 8.18 17.98
CA ARG A 9 9.77 8.42 18.61
C ARG A 9 9.00 9.43 17.76
N LEU A 10 7.88 8.97 17.20
CA LEU A 10 7.00 9.81 16.40
C LEU A 10 6.45 10.97 17.24
N LYS A 11 6.72 12.21 16.82
CA LYS A 11 6.24 13.41 17.49
C LYS A 11 4.79 13.73 17.07
N PRO A 12 4.08 14.54 17.86
CA PRO A 12 2.71 14.94 17.54
C PRO A 12 2.54 15.60 16.18
N ASP A 13 3.54 16.27 15.61
CA ASP A 13 3.39 16.97 14.32
C ASP A 13 4.07 16.25 13.15
N ASP A 14 4.75 15.13 13.41
CA ASP A 14 5.45 14.39 12.37
C ASP A 14 4.43 13.72 11.42
N PRO A 15 4.52 13.95 10.10
CA PRO A 15 3.77 13.17 9.14
C PRO A 15 4.38 11.77 9.04
N LEU A 16 3.54 10.76 9.21
CA LEU A 16 3.88 9.35 9.09
C LEU A 16 3.41 8.83 7.73
N CYS A 17 4.34 8.32 6.93
CA CYS A 17 4.06 7.77 5.62
C CYS A 17 4.33 6.26 5.58
N PHE A 18 3.28 5.48 5.39
CA PHE A 18 3.36 4.04 5.22
C PHE A 18 3.41 3.70 3.72
N ILE A 19 4.59 3.30 3.23
CA ILE A 19 4.74 2.86 1.83
C ILE A 19 4.17 1.45 1.71
N ARG A 20 2.98 1.34 1.12
CA ARG A 20 2.28 0.07 0.98
C ARG A 20 2.80 -0.74 -0.20
N ILE A 21 3.51 -1.82 0.11
CA ILE A 21 3.86 -2.84 -0.86
C ILE A 21 2.71 -3.87 -0.94
N PRO A 22 2.23 -4.23 -2.15
CA PRO A 22 1.20 -5.25 -2.30
C PRO A 22 1.60 -6.58 -1.69
N LYS A 23 0.61 -7.26 -1.09
CA LYS A 23 0.69 -8.65 -0.60
C LYS A 23 1.72 -8.89 0.50
N THR A 24 2.02 -7.84 1.28
CA THR A 24 2.82 -7.94 2.51
C THR A 24 1.96 -7.98 3.77
N GLY A 25 0.63 -7.94 3.68
CA GLY A 25 -0.25 -7.74 4.84
C GLY A 25 -0.51 -6.25 5.15
N SER A 26 -0.13 -5.36 4.22
CA SER A 26 -0.27 -3.91 4.34
C SER A 26 -1.71 -3.44 4.56
N THR A 27 -2.74 -4.14 4.06
CA THR A 27 -4.14 -3.78 4.32
C THR A 27 -4.52 -3.90 5.80
N THR A 28 -4.12 -5.00 6.46
CA THR A 28 -4.39 -5.21 7.89
C THR A 28 -3.65 -4.16 8.73
N LEU A 29 -2.37 -3.94 8.43
CA LEU A 29 -1.58 -2.93 9.15
C LEU A 29 -2.13 -1.52 8.95
N LEU A 30 -2.59 -1.19 7.73
CA LEU A 30 -3.25 0.08 7.44
C LEU A 30 -4.50 0.27 8.30
N SER A 31 -5.35 -0.76 8.44
CA SER A 31 -6.55 -0.69 9.29
C SER A 31 -6.20 -0.40 10.75
N VAL A 32 -5.18 -1.06 11.29
CA VAL A 32 -4.69 -0.80 12.65
C VAL A 32 -4.16 0.63 12.79
N LEU A 33 -3.41 1.11 11.82
CA LEU A 33 -2.84 2.46 11.85
C LEU A 33 -3.91 3.54 11.72
N ASN A 34 -4.90 3.36 10.83
CA ASN A 34 -6.01 4.29 10.69
C ASN A 34 -6.74 4.51 12.03
N SER A 35 -6.86 3.47 12.85
CA SER A 35 -7.49 3.57 14.17
C SER A 35 -6.67 4.36 15.21
N LYS A 36 -5.44 4.78 14.88
CA LYS A 36 -4.54 5.55 15.76
C LYS A 36 -4.53 7.05 15.46
N PHE A 37 -5.21 7.49 14.42
CA PHE A 37 -5.31 8.89 14.03
C PHE A 37 -6.78 9.31 14.00
N SER A 38 -7.05 10.60 14.24
CA SER A 38 -8.39 11.16 14.06
C SER A 38 -8.70 11.32 12.57
N ALA A 39 -9.98 11.39 12.21
CA ALA A 39 -10.41 11.43 10.81
C ALA A 39 -9.81 12.62 10.01
N ASP A 40 -9.63 13.77 10.66
CA ASP A 40 -9.00 14.97 10.09
C ASP A 40 -7.49 14.84 9.88
N GLN A 41 -6.85 13.89 10.57
CA GLN A 41 -5.42 13.59 10.45
C GLN A 41 -5.12 12.54 9.37
N LEU A 42 -6.13 11.80 8.92
CA LEU A 42 -6.01 10.78 7.89
C LEU A 42 -6.07 11.45 6.52
N CYS A 43 -5.02 11.28 5.72
CA CYS A 43 -5.11 11.61 4.30
C CYS A 43 -6.14 10.66 3.66
N PRO A 44 -7.22 11.16 3.02
CA PRO A 44 -8.18 10.32 2.32
C PRO A 44 -7.41 9.49 1.31
N ILE A 45 -7.64 8.17 1.31
CA ILE A 45 -6.82 7.19 0.60
C ILE A 45 -6.72 7.59 -0.89
N LEU A 46 -5.57 8.11 -1.30
CA LEU A 46 -5.30 8.49 -2.68
C LEU A 46 -4.84 7.22 -3.43
N GLU A 47 -5.75 6.56 -4.13
CA GLU A 47 -5.41 5.59 -5.16
C GLU A 47 -5.39 6.33 -6.51
N GLY A 48 -4.28 6.28 -7.24
CA GLY A 48 -4.19 6.83 -8.60
C GLY A 48 -4.52 8.32 -8.73
N GLU A 49 -5.29 8.66 -9.77
CA GLU A 49 -5.65 10.01 -10.27
C GLU A 49 -6.30 10.94 -9.23
N ILE A 50 -6.75 10.40 -8.09
CA ILE A 50 -7.26 11.18 -6.97
C ILE A 50 -6.15 12.08 -6.38
N PHE A 51 -4.87 11.72 -6.56
CA PHE A 51 -3.75 12.56 -6.15
C PHE A 51 -3.74 13.93 -6.86
N ASP A 52 -4.07 13.97 -8.15
CA ASP A 52 -4.04 15.21 -8.94
C ASP A 52 -5.20 16.15 -8.59
N THR A 53 -6.30 15.61 -8.08
CA THR A 53 -7.49 16.38 -7.67
C THR A 53 -7.40 16.86 -6.22
N VAL A 54 -6.67 16.16 -5.34
CA VAL A 54 -6.47 16.52 -3.92
C VAL A 54 -5.16 17.29 -3.70
N ARG A 55 -4.79 18.16 -4.65
CA ARG A 55 -3.70 19.15 -4.47
C ARG A 55 -4.01 20.23 -3.42
N GLU A 56 -5.14 20.12 -2.72
CA GLU A 56 -5.42 20.89 -1.52
C GLU A 56 -4.45 20.51 -0.38
N ASP A 57 -4.24 21.46 0.54
CA ASP A 57 -3.25 21.46 1.61
C ASP A 57 -3.01 20.08 2.29
N LEU A 58 -2.08 19.30 1.73
CA LEU A 58 -1.68 18.01 2.28
C LEU A 58 -0.92 18.16 3.61
N ALA A 59 -0.44 19.37 3.93
CA ALA A 59 0.25 19.64 5.17
C ALA A 59 -0.68 19.51 6.38
N LYS A 60 -2.00 19.51 6.21
CA LYS A 60 -2.96 19.26 7.30
C LYS A 60 -2.98 17.81 7.78
N TYR A 61 -2.68 16.85 6.90
CA TYR A 61 -2.73 15.44 7.23
C TYR A 61 -1.45 14.98 7.93
N ARG A 62 -1.60 14.00 8.82
CA ARG A 62 -0.49 13.40 9.58
C ARG A 62 -0.23 11.95 9.20
N PHE A 63 -1.20 11.24 8.63
CA PHE A 63 -1.01 9.87 8.21
C PHE A 63 -1.32 9.66 6.73
N PHE A 64 -0.37 9.05 6.04
CA PHE A 64 -0.42 8.75 4.62
C PHE A 64 -0.25 7.25 4.42
N GLY A 65 -1.35 6.56 4.12
CA GLY A 65 -1.40 5.12 3.87
C GLY A 65 -1.48 4.80 2.37
N ALA A 66 -0.73 5.49 1.52
CA ALA A 66 -0.92 5.42 0.07
C ALA A 66 -0.04 4.36 -0.61
N HIS A 67 -0.36 4.02 -1.86
CA HIS A 67 0.49 3.23 -2.77
C HIS A 67 1.54 4.11 -3.49
N HIS A 68 1.86 5.29 -2.94
CA HIS A 68 2.84 6.19 -3.53
C HIS A 68 4.28 5.78 -3.22
N GLY A 69 5.20 6.26 -4.06
CA GLY A 69 6.63 6.12 -3.84
C GLY A 69 7.13 7.08 -2.77
N TYR A 70 8.46 7.20 -2.71
CA TYR A 70 9.14 8.09 -1.78
C TYR A 70 8.94 9.58 -2.10
N ASP A 71 8.34 9.93 -3.23
CA ASP A 71 8.13 11.27 -3.77
C ASP A 71 7.00 12.07 -3.09
N ILE A 72 6.15 11.41 -2.30
CA ILE A 72 5.04 12.04 -1.57
C ILE A 72 5.45 13.18 -0.62
N HIS A 73 6.72 13.25 -0.23
CA HIS A 73 7.24 14.35 0.60
C HIS A 73 7.22 15.71 -0.12
N ILE A 74 7.31 15.72 -1.45
CA ILE A 74 7.29 16.95 -2.26
C ILE A 74 5.97 17.71 -2.06
N PRO A 75 4.79 17.11 -2.31
CA PRO A 75 3.51 17.80 -2.15
C PRO A 75 3.09 17.98 -0.67
N ILE A 76 3.64 17.19 0.28
CA ILE A 76 3.44 17.41 1.72
C ILE A 76 4.16 18.68 2.22
N GLY A 77 5.24 19.11 1.56
CA GLY A 77 6.02 20.30 1.93
C GLY A 77 6.89 20.16 3.19
N ARG A 78 6.98 18.95 3.76
CA ARG A 78 7.79 18.61 4.94
C ARG A 78 8.26 17.17 4.86
N LYS A 79 9.37 16.85 5.50
CA LYS A 79 9.97 15.50 5.48
C LYS A 79 9.19 14.55 6.39
N PRO A 80 8.49 13.54 5.85
CA PRO A 80 7.77 12.59 6.67
C PRO A 80 8.69 11.48 7.19
N VAL A 81 8.19 10.77 8.19
CA VAL A 81 8.77 9.54 8.70
C VAL A 81 8.25 8.41 7.83
N PHE A 82 9.14 7.82 7.05
CA PHE A 82 8.79 6.69 6.19
C PHE A 82 8.98 5.37 6.91
N PHE A 83 8.05 4.47 6.69
CA PHE A 83 8.24 3.06 7.01
C PHE A 83 7.51 2.18 5.99
N THR A 84 7.87 0.91 5.97
CA THR A 84 7.21 -0.10 5.15
C THR A 84 7.19 -1.43 5.88
N TYR A 85 6.48 -2.39 5.32
CA TYR A 85 6.41 -3.75 5.83
C TYR A 85 6.68 -4.73 4.69
N LEU A 86 7.70 -5.57 4.89
CA LEU A 86 8.20 -6.51 3.90
C LEU A 86 7.76 -7.93 4.24
N ARG A 87 7.72 -8.77 3.21
CA ARG A 87 7.45 -10.20 3.30
C ARG A 87 8.52 -10.94 2.51
N HIS A 88 8.81 -12.17 2.91
CA HIS A 88 9.65 -13.08 2.13
C HIS A 88 9.26 -13.05 0.63
N PRO A 89 10.21 -12.85 -0.29
CA PRO A 89 9.89 -12.53 -1.69
C PRO A 89 9.09 -13.62 -2.39
N VAL A 90 9.41 -14.90 -2.13
CA VAL A 90 8.69 -16.04 -2.72
C VAL A 90 7.23 -16.06 -2.27
N ASP A 91 6.98 -15.90 -0.98
CA ASP A 91 5.63 -15.93 -0.41
C ASP A 91 4.79 -14.75 -0.90
N ARG A 92 5.42 -13.58 -1.06
CA ARG A 92 4.78 -12.39 -1.63
C ARG A 92 4.36 -12.66 -3.09
N ALA A 93 5.25 -13.25 -3.89
CA ALA A 93 4.97 -13.59 -5.28
C ALA A 93 3.82 -14.60 -5.41
N ILE A 94 3.83 -15.68 -4.62
CA ILE A 94 2.76 -16.67 -4.58
C ILE A 94 1.43 -16.01 -4.19
N SER A 95 1.43 -15.16 -3.15
CA SER A 95 0.22 -14.45 -2.70
C SER A 95 -0.32 -13.51 -3.77
N PHE A 96 0.56 -12.83 -4.51
CA PHE A 96 0.17 -11.96 -5.62
C PHE A 96 -0.43 -12.77 -6.78
N PHE A 97 0.21 -13.86 -7.18
CA PHE A 97 -0.28 -14.74 -8.23
C PHE A 97 -1.66 -15.32 -7.91
N ARG A 98 -1.86 -15.83 -6.69
CA ARG A 98 -3.17 -16.35 -6.24
C ARG A 98 -4.24 -15.27 -6.24
N HIS A 99 -3.91 -14.07 -5.76
CA HIS A 99 -4.84 -12.94 -5.77
C HIS A 99 -5.28 -12.61 -7.20
N ARG A 100 -4.32 -12.51 -8.13
CA ARG A 100 -4.62 -12.23 -9.54
C ARG A 100 -5.46 -13.34 -10.18
N GLN A 101 -5.17 -14.62 -9.91
CA GLN A 101 -6.02 -15.70 -10.39
C GLN A 101 -7.48 -15.59 -9.94
N SER A 102 -7.71 -15.22 -8.68
CA SER A 102 -9.06 -14.98 -8.17
C SER A 102 -9.71 -13.77 -8.83
N ASP A 103 -8.96 -12.69 -9.07
CA ASP A 103 -9.49 -11.50 -9.74
C ASP A 103 -9.86 -11.77 -11.22
N PHE A 104 -9.22 -12.75 -11.86
CA PHE A 104 -9.50 -13.18 -13.23
C PHE A 104 -10.56 -14.29 -13.34
N SER A 105 -11.17 -14.76 -12.24
CA SER A 105 -12.10 -15.90 -12.31
C SER A 105 -13.32 -15.68 -13.20
N ASP A 106 -13.64 -14.42 -13.55
CA ASP A 106 -14.70 -14.02 -14.48
C ASP A 106 -14.19 -13.37 -15.80
N GLY A 107 -12.87 -13.36 -16.05
CA GLY A 107 -12.26 -12.72 -17.23
C GLY A 107 -12.11 -13.64 -18.45
N GLU A 108 -12.01 -13.05 -19.65
CA GLU A 108 -11.81 -13.77 -20.92
C GLU A 108 -10.65 -14.78 -20.89
N PHE A 109 -9.57 -14.47 -20.18
CA PHE A 109 -8.41 -15.36 -20.05
C PHE A 109 -8.73 -16.62 -19.24
N ALA A 110 -9.53 -16.51 -18.18
CA ALA A 110 -9.98 -17.68 -17.42
C ALA A 110 -11.00 -18.51 -18.21
N GLN A 111 -11.82 -17.89 -19.05
CA GLN A 111 -12.71 -18.59 -19.98
C GLN A 111 -11.89 -19.35 -21.05
N PHE A 112 -10.87 -18.71 -21.62
CA PHE A 112 -9.93 -19.31 -22.57
C PHE A 112 -9.20 -20.53 -21.97
N LEU A 113 -8.62 -20.38 -20.78
CA LEU A 113 -7.93 -21.50 -20.11
C LEU A 113 -8.87 -22.68 -19.82
N ARG A 114 -10.13 -22.42 -19.41
CA ARG A 114 -11.13 -23.50 -19.23
C ARG A 114 -11.45 -24.20 -20.54
N ALA A 115 -11.63 -23.45 -21.62
CA ALA A 115 -11.93 -24.00 -22.95
C ALA A 115 -10.80 -24.89 -23.49
N GLU A 116 -9.54 -24.46 -23.34
CA GLU A 116 -8.40 -25.26 -23.80
C GLU A 116 -8.13 -26.49 -22.92
N THR A 117 -8.37 -26.40 -21.61
CA THR A 117 -8.22 -27.55 -20.71
C THR A 117 -9.32 -28.60 -20.92
N ALA A 118 -10.52 -28.18 -21.35
CA ALA A 118 -11.61 -29.10 -21.70
C ALA A 118 -11.30 -29.90 -22.98
N LYS A 119 -10.72 -29.25 -24.01
CA LYS A 119 -10.33 -29.91 -25.28
C LYS A 119 -9.21 -30.94 -25.14
N ALA A 120 -8.39 -30.84 -24.09
CA ALA A 120 -7.29 -31.76 -23.85
C ALA A 120 -7.72 -33.08 -23.16
N ASN A 121 -8.98 -33.18 -22.72
CA ASN A 121 -9.51 -34.34 -22.01
C ASN A 121 -10.56 -35.15 -22.82
N ASP A 122 -10.79 -34.77 -24.08
CA ASP A 122 -11.51 -35.56 -25.10
C ASP A 122 -10.49 -36.22 -26.06
#